data_AF-A0A8T2JEM3-F1
#
_entry.id   AF-A0A8T2JEM3-F1
#
_cell.length_a   1.000
_cell.length_b   1.000
_cell.length_c   1.000
_cell.angle_alpha   90.00
_cell.angle_beta   90.00
_cell.angle_gamma   90.00
#
_symmetry.space_group_name_H-M   'P 1'
#
loop_
_entity.id
_entity.type
_entity.pdbx_description
1 polymer ?
#
loop_
_entity_poly.entity_id
_entity_poly.type
_entity_poly.pdbx_seq_one_letter_code
_entity_poly.pdbx_strand_id
1 'polypeptide(L)'
;ILLVAFLGIFVNSLRADEAYQYSETGCKGETIYHTVNIDEKIKVVVINVYSGKHLSHAVFDYSQNIIVYNMPYRGICVIAHMDIETFPALGIFERFIQSNRERRNELARLLRNYEVTNEQVSDLSQFGGAIEGLCTGIPTYWAREEPKPRRVFGVEGCAGIRFLFIHVGLCAGFHLF
;
A
#
# COMPACT_ATOMS: atom_id res chain seq x y z
N ILE A 1 43.38 -40.43 17.03
CA ILE A 1 42.29 -40.08 16.09
C ILE A 1 41.84 -38.67 16.45
N LEU A 2 42.21 -37.69 15.62
CA LEU A 2 41.85 -36.27 15.78
C LEU A 2 40.45 -36.06 15.18
N LEU A 3 39.47 -35.71 16.00
CA LEU A 3 38.15 -35.27 15.55
C LEU A 3 38.12 -33.74 15.59
N VAL A 4 38.36 -33.13 14.44
CA VAL A 4 38.18 -31.69 14.23
C VAL A 4 36.70 -31.44 13.99
N ALA A 5 36.04 -30.81 14.95
CA ALA A 5 34.66 -30.35 14.80
C ALA A 5 34.64 -29.05 13.97
N PHE A 6 34.20 -29.15 12.71
CA PHE A 6 33.80 -27.97 11.94
C PHE A 6 32.42 -27.50 12.42
N LEU A 7 32.40 -26.53 13.34
CA LEU A 7 31.22 -25.70 13.58
C LEU A 7 31.15 -24.64 12.47
N GLY A 8 30.57 -25.02 11.34
CA GLY A 8 30.21 -24.08 10.29
C GLY A 8 29.05 -23.21 10.78
N ILE A 9 29.34 -21.97 11.16
CA ILE A 9 28.29 -20.96 11.39
C ILE A 9 27.80 -20.53 10.01
N PHE A 10 26.68 -21.09 9.55
CA PHE A 10 25.93 -20.53 8.44
C PHE A 10 25.29 -19.22 8.91
N VAL A 11 26.03 -18.12 8.82
CA VAL A 11 25.44 -16.78 8.91
C VAL A 11 24.79 -16.50 7.56
N ASN A 12 23.56 -16.99 7.38
CA ASN A 12 22.73 -16.46 6.30
C ASN A 12 22.47 -15.01 6.65
N SER A 13 23.00 -14.08 5.86
CA SER A 13 22.64 -12.67 5.94
C SER A 13 21.19 -12.52 5.45
N LEU A 14 20.24 -12.78 6.33
CA LEU A 14 18.94 -12.13 6.25
C LEU A 14 19.20 -10.64 6.40
N ARG A 15 19.45 -9.93 5.28
CA ARG A 15 19.17 -8.50 5.20
C ARG A 15 17.73 -8.36 5.70
N ALA A 16 17.60 -7.75 6.87
CA ALA A 16 16.34 -7.57 7.57
C ALA A 16 15.42 -6.68 6.73
N ASP A 17 14.12 -6.97 6.76
CA ASP A 17 13.11 -6.03 6.30
C ASP A 17 13.35 -4.70 6.99
N GLU A 18 13.48 -3.62 6.22
CA GLU A 18 13.69 -2.30 6.79
C GLU A 18 12.34 -1.72 7.18
N ALA A 19 12.12 -1.63 8.49
CA ALA A 19 10.91 -1.10 9.08
C ALA A 19 11.13 0.35 9.54
N TYR A 20 10.31 1.26 9.02
CA TYR A 20 10.38 2.67 9.36
C TYR A 20 9.06 3.15 9.95
N GLN A 21 9.14 4.10 10.88
CA GLN A 21 7.98 4.69 11.53
C GLN A 21 8.06 6.21 11.47
N TYR A 22 6.92 6.85 11.20
CA TYR A 22 6.77 8.29 11.35
C TYR A 22 5.33 8.64 11.71
N SER A 23 5.12 9.88 12.15
CA SER A 23 3.79 10.39 12.47
C SER A 23 3.52 11.74 11.82
N GLU A 24 2.23 12.03 11.64
CA GLU A 24 1.75 13.32 11.15
C GLU A 24 0.45 13.72 11.84
N THR A 25 0.11 15.00 11.74
CA THR A 25 -1.15 15.52 12.27
C THR A 25 -2.25 15.36 11.22
N GLY A 26 -3.30 14.63 11.59
CA GLY A 26 -4.51 14.43 10.81
C GLY A 26 -5.38 15.68 10.72
N CYS A 27 -6.42 15.61 9.90
CA CYS A 27 -7.28 16.76 9.61
C CYS A 27 -8.08 17.27 10.82
N LYS A 28 -8.27 16.46 11.86
CA LYS A 28 -8.97 16.83 13.11
C LYS A 28 -7.98 17.08 14.26
N GLY A 29 -6.69 17.19 13.98
CA GLY A 29 -5.64 17.40 14.98
C GLY A 29 -5.17 16.12 15.68
N GLU A 30 -5.66 14.95 15.27
CA GLU A 30 -5.22 13.65 15.77
C GLU A 30 -3.83 13.27 15.25
N THR A 31 -3.07 12.47 16.00
CA THR A 31 -1.80 11.92 15.50
C THR A 31 -2.08 10.66 14.68
N ILE A 32 -1.60 10.63 13.44
CA ILE A 32 -1.63 9.47 12.56
C ILE A 32 -0.24 8.86 12.56
N TYR A 33 -0.13 7.57 12.89
CA TYR A 33 1.12 6.81 12.86
C TYR A 33 1.18 5.97 11.59
N HIS A 34 2.34 5.99 10.95
CA HIS A 34 2.62 5.21 9.75
C HIS A 34 3.78 4.28 10.04
N THR A 35 3.66 3.01 9.65
CA THR A 35 4.75 2.04 9.64
C THR A 35 4.93 1.53 8.21
N VAL A 36 6.15 1.61 7.69
CA VAL A 36 6.50 1.15 6.34
C VAL A 36 7.54 0.06 6.48
N ASN A 37 7.25 -1.11 5.92
CA ASN A 37 8.22 -2.20 5.81
C ASN A 37 8.59 -2.35 4.34
N ILE A 38 9.87 -2.34 4.02
CA ILE A 38 10.39 -2.48 2.67
C ILE A 38 11.18 -3.78 2.60
N ASP A 39 10.74 -4.72 1.76
CA ASP A 39 11.53 -5.89 1.37
C ASP A 39 12.02 -5.71 -0.07
N GLU A 40 13.26 -5.26 -0.21
CA GLU A 40 13.95 -5.06 -1.48
C GLU A 40 14.21 -6.37 -2.25
N LYS A 41 14.21 -7.53 -1.58
CA LYS A 41 14.48 -8.83 -2.24
C LYS A 41 13.28 -9.29 -3.04
N ILE A 42 12.09 -9.21 -2.45
CA ILE A 42 10.83 -9.58 -3.12
C ILE A 42 10.12 -8.37 -3.74
N LYS A 43 10.70 -7.16 -3.57
CA LYS A 43 10.21 -5.88 -4.10
C LYS A 43 8.80 -5.53 -3.62
N VAL A 44 8.56 -5.68 -2.32
CA VAL A 44 7.27 -5.42 -1.68
C VAL A 44 7.41 -4.32 -0.64
N VAL A 45 6.44 -3.41 -0.60
CA VAL A 45 6.29 -2.40 0.45
C VAL A 45 4.97 -2.63 1.19
N VAL A 46 5.04 -2.82 2.51
CA VAL A 46 3.86 -2.97 3.37
C VAL A 46 3.70 -1.72 4.22
N ILE A 47 2.53 -1.10 4.14
CA ILE A 47 2.23 0.19 4.77
C ILE A 47 1.07 0.00 5.73
N ASN A 48 1.29 0.33 6.99
CA ASN A 48 0.28 0.30 8.03
C ASN A 48 0.04 1.71 8.54
N VAL A 49 -1.21 2.17 8.49
CA VAL A 49 -1.61 3.50 8.95
C VAL A 49 -2.60 3.36 10.10
N TYR A 50 -2.27 4.00 11.23
CA TYR A 50 -3.04 3.97 12.46
C TYR A 50 -3.50 5.38 12.82
N SER A 51 -4.81 5.56 12.95
CA SER A 51 -5.45 6.80 13.42
C SER A 51 -6.48 6.47 14.50
N GLY A 52 -6.07 6.61 15.76
CA GLY A 52 -6.87 6.19 16.92
C GLY A 52 -7.19 4.68 16.87
N LYS A 53 -8.48 4.34 16.69
CA LYS A 53 -8.96 2.95 16.55
C LYS A 53 -9.02 2.46 15.09
N HIS A 54 -8.77 3.35 14.13
CA HIS A 54 -8.81 3.00 12.72
C HIS A 54 -7.43 2.55 12.26
N LEU A 55 -7.42 1.37 11.64
CA LEU A 55 -6.24 0.79 11.03
C LEU A 55 -6.54 0.60 9.55
N SER A 56 -5.57 0.93 8.71
CA SER A 56 -5.65 0.65 7.29
C SER A 56 -4.29 0.16 6.80
N HIS A 57 -4.32 -0.73 5.83
CA HIS A 57 -3.18 -1.50 5.38
C HIS A 57 -3.11 -1.44 3.86
N ALA A 58 -1.91 -1.18 3.32
CA ALA A 58 -1.65 -1.24 1.90
C ALA A 58 -0.39 -2.06 1.62
N VAL A 59 -0.39 -2.77 0.50
CA VAL A 59 0.76 -3.51 -0.03
C VAL A 59 1.03 -3.02 -1.44
N PHE A 60 2.25 -2.57 -1.71
CA PHE A 60 2.71 -2.26 -3.07
C PHE A 60 3.66 -3.38 -3.51
N ASP A 61 3.25 -4.16 -4.50
CA ASP A 61 4.03 -5.24 -5.06
C ASP A 61 4.59 -4.80 -6.43
N TYR A 62 5.88 -4.48 -6.46
CA TYR A 62 6.60 -4.08 -7.67
C TYR A 62 6.98 -5.26 -8.56
N SER A 63 6.89 -6.50 -8.06
CA SER A 63 7.12 -7.69 -8.87
C SER A 63 5.90 -7.98 -9.76
N GLN A 64 4.70 -7.70 -9.23
CA GLN A 64 3.42 -7.91 -9.93
C GLN A 64 2.82 -6.61 -10.49
N ASN A 65 3.43 -5.46 -10.23
CA ASN A 65 2.93 -4.14 -10.61
C ASN A 65 1.50 -3.88 -10.11
N ILE A 66 1.25 -4.14 -8.83
CA ILE A 66 -0.06 -3.94 -8.21
C ILE A 66 0.03 -3.23 -6.86
N ILE A 67 -1.07 -2.57 -6.51
CA ILE A 67 -1.35 -1.97 -5.22
C ILE A 67 -2.55 -2.70 -4.64
N VAL A 68 -2.43 -3.18 -3.41
CA VAL A 68 -3.53 -3.77 -2.67
C VAL A 68 -3.84 -2.90 -1.46
N TYR A 69 -5.12 -2.66 -1.24
CA TYR A 69 -5.59 -1.82 -0.16
C TYR A 69 -6.77 -2.46 0.58
N ASN A 70 -6.61 -2.66 1.89
CA ASN A 70 -7.71 -3.06 2.77
C ASN A 70 -8.45 -1.82 3.27
N MET A 71 -9.74 -1.72 2.92
CA MET A 71 -10.63 -0.61 3.24
C MET A 71 -11.64 -1.01 4.33
N PRO A 72 -11.24 -1.10 5.62
CA PRO A 72 -12.09 -1.67 6.66
C PRO A 72 -13.38 -0.88 6.91
N TYR A 73 -13.41 0.43 6.64
CA TYR A 73 -14.64 1.23 6.76
C TYR A 73 -15.70 0.92 5.69
N ARG A 74 -15.33 0.20 4.62
CA ARG A 74 -16.26 -0.35 3.62
C ARG A 74 -16.37 -1.87 3.68
N GLY A 75 -15.50 -2.54 4.43
CA GLY A 75 -15.44 -4.01 4.47
C GLY A 75 -15.03 -4.62 3.13
N ILE A 76 -14.23 -3.92 2.32
CA ILE A 76 -13.72 -4.43 1.05
C ILE A 76 -12.19 -4.31 0.98
N CYS A 77 -11.59 -5.15 0.14
CA CYS A 77 -10.24 -4.98 -0.36
C CYS A 77 -10.28 -4.50 -1.81
N VAL A 78 -9.26 -3.77 -2.21
CA VAL A 78 -9.12 -3.27 -3.58
C VAL A 78 -7.74 -3.65 -4.10
N ILE A 79 -7.69 -4.21 -5.31
CA ILE A 79 -6.44 -4.42 -6.06
C ILE A 79 -6.46 -3.49 -7.26
N ALA A 80 -5.38 -2.74 -7.47
CA ALA A 80 -5.22 -1.87 -8.62
C ALA A 80 -3.88 -2.15 -9.32
N HIS A 81 -3.84 -2.02 -10.64
CA HIS A 81 -2.58 -2.00 -11.36
C HIS A 81 -1.80 -0.73 -11.08
N MET A 82 -0.49 -0.89 -11.00
CA MET A 82 0.47 0.17 -10.73
C MET A 82 1.26 0.46 -12.01
N ASP A 83 1.17 1.67 -12.54
CA ASP A 83 2.03 2.11 -13.64
C ASP A 83 3.43 2.46 -13.12
N ILE A 84 4.39 1.54 -13.31
CA ILE A 84 5.75 1.67 -12.77
C ILE A 84 6.55 2.84 -13.37
N GLU A 85 6.16 3.33 -14.56
CA GLU A 85 6.80 4.50 -15.18
C GLU A 85 6.46 5.80 -14.45
N THR A 86 5.32 5.81 -13.75
CA THR A 86 4.78 7.04 -13.15
C THR A 86 4.54 6.93 -11.64
N PHE A 87 4.56 5.71 -11.09
CA PHE A 87 4.50 5.43 -9.66
C PHE A 87 5.90 5.57 -9.01
N PRO A 88 6.01 5.87 -7.71
CA PRO A 88 7.31 6.04 -7.06
C PRO A 88 8.12 4.75 -7.12
N ALA A 89 9.39 4.84 -7.54
CA ALA A 89 10.29 3.70 -7.52
C ALA A 89 10.55 3.20 -6.10
N LEU A 90 10.74 1.89 -5.90
CA LEU A 90 10.92 1.27 -4.57
C LEU A 90 11.94 1.99 -3.66
N GLY A 91 13.11 2.36 -4.19
CA GLY A 91 14.16 3.04 -3.41
C GLY A 91 13.87 4.50 -3.03
N ILE A 92 12.69 5.05 -3.34
CA ILE A 92 12.29 6.41 -2.95
C ILE A 92 11.62 6.45 -1.57
N PHE A 93 11.09 5.31 -1.09
CA PHE A 93 10.29 5.27 0.15
C PHE A 93 11.14 5.61 1.37
N GLU A 94 12.37 5.07 1.44
CA GLU A 94 13.33 5.42 2.49
C GLU A 94 13.61 6.92 2.53
N ARG A 95 13.89 7.54 1.36
CA ARG A 95 14.15 8.98 1.26
C ARG A 95 12.94 9.82 1.70
N PHE A 96 11.73 9.40 1.32
CA PHE A 96 10.50 10.08 1.72
C PHE A 96 10.25 10.05 3.22
N ILE A 97 10.64 8.96 3.90
CA ILE A 97 10.54 8.86 5.35
C ILE A 97 11.53 9.81 6.03
N GLN A 98 12.74 9.95 5.48
CA GLN A 98 13.79 10.80 6.04
C GLN A 98 13.59 12.29 5.73
N SER A 99 12.88 12.64 4.64
CA SER A 99 12.74 14.02 4.14
C SER A 99 11.30 14.46 3.87
N ASN A 100 10.74 15.26 4.79
CA ASN A 100 9.41 15.87 4.65
C ASN A 100 9.27 16.84 3.45
N ARG A 101 10.38 17.38 2.93
CA ARG A 101 10.37 18.29 1.77
C ARG A 101 10.29 17.51 0.46
N GLU A 102 11.07 16.44 0.33
CA GLU A 102 11.02 15.55 -0.83
C GLU A 102 9.66 14.87 -0.93
N ARG A 103 9.13 14.41 0.21
CA ARG A 103 7.76 13.91 0.34
C ARG A 103 6.76 14.85 -0.34
N ARG A 104 6.76 16.16 0.00
CA ARG A 104 5.79 17.16 -0.50
C ARG A 104 5.90 17.50 -1.98
N ASN A 105 7.09 17.49 -2.56
CA ASN A 105 7.27 17.83 -3.97
C ASN A 105 6.87 16.67 -4.88
N GLU A 106 7.22 15.44 -4.51
CA GLU A 106 6.82 14.25 -5.26
C GLU A 106 5.33 13.95 -5.08
N LEU A 107 4.77 14.17 -3.87
CA LEU A 107 3.34 14.11 -3.52
C LEU A 107 2.39 14.67 -4.60
N ALA A 108 2.71 15.86 -5.14
CA ALA A 108 1.86 16.54 -6.12
C ALA A 108 1.84 15.82 -7.49
N ARG A 109 2.92 15.12 -7.84
CA ARG A 109 3.04 14.34 -9.08
C ARG A 109 2.40 12.96 -8.98
N LEU A 110 2.14 12.49 -7.75
CA LEU A 110 1.68 11.14 -7.43
C LEU A 110 0.19 11.01 -7.15
N LEU A 111 -0.56 12.11 -7.28
CA LEU A 111 -2.02 12.08 -7.23
C LEU A 111 -2.55 11.17 -8.35
N ARG A 112 -3.11 10.03 -7.96
CA ARG A 112 -3.77 9.07 -8.83
C ARG A 112 -5.18 8.82 -8.35
N ASN A 113 -6.10 8.71 -9.31
CA ASN A 113 -7.49 8.40 -9.01
C ASN A 113 -7.71 6.98 -9.44
N TYR A 114 -8.37 6.20 -8.60
CA TYR A 114 -8.70 4.82 -8.90
C TYR A 114 -10.20 4.65 -8.73
N GLU A 115 -10.84 4.07 -9.73
CA GLU A 115 -12.25 3.72 -9.69
C GLU A 115 -12.39 2.23 -9.37
N VAL A 116 -13.03 1.92 -8.25
CA VAL A 116 -13.35 0.53 -7.89
C VAL A 116 -14.43 0.04 -8.85
N THR A 117 -14.14 -1.08 -9.50
CA THR A 117 -15.03 -1.73 -10.46
C THR A 117 -15.89 -2.79 -9.77
N ASN A 118 -16.93 -3.26 -10.44
CA ASN A 118 -17.73 -4.40 -9.97
C ASN A 118 -17.05 -5.76 -10.23
N GLU A 119 -15.82 -5.77 -10.75
CA GLU A 119 -15.08 -6.99 -11.03
C GLU A 119 -14.42 -7.51 -9.75
N GLN A 120 -14.91 -8.66 -9.27
CA GLN A 120 -14.40 -9.29 -8.07
C GLN A 120 -13.17 -10.15 -8.38
N VAL A 121 -12.17 -10.08 -7.51
CA VAL A 121 -11.01 -10.96 -7.52
C VAL A 121 -11.41 -12.30 -6.89
N SER A 122 -11.42 -13.36 -7.68
CA SER A 122 -11.92 -14.68 -7.28
C SER A 122 -10.88 -15.57 -6.59
N ASP A 123 -9.59 -15.36 -6.88
CA ASP A 123 -8.48 -16.12 -6.31
C ASP A 123 -7.39 -15.16 -5.83
N LEU A 124 -7.18 -15.09 -4.51
CA LEU A 124 -6.15 -14.26 -3.90
C LEU A 124 -4.78 -14.96 -3.84
N SER A 125 -4.75 -16.29 -3.94
CA SER A 125 -3.51 -17.08 -3.79
C SER A 125 -2.49 -16.80 -4.88
N GLN A 126 -2.94 -16.32 -6.04
CA GLN A 126 -2.09 -15.90 -7.16
C GLN A 126 -1.21 -14.67 -6.83
N PHE A 127 -1.54 -13.90 -5.81
CA PHE A 127 -0.82 -12.66 -5.45
C PHE A 127 0.20 -12.86 -4.30
N GLY A 128 0.33 -14.09 -3.79
CA GLY A 128 1.28 -14.41 -2.73
C GLY A 128 0.82 -14.02 -1.31
N GLY A 129 1.60 -14.47 -0.32
CA GLY A 129 1.16 -14.50 1.08
C GLY A 129 0.88 -13.14 1.73
N ALA A 130 1.57 -12.07 1.31
CA ALA A 130 1.33 -10.73 1.85
C ALA A 130 -0.06 -10.20 1.47
N ILE A 131 -0.47 -10.40 0.21
CA ILE A 131 -1.76 -9.95 -0.32
C ILE A 131 -2.88 -10.88 0.14
N GLU A 132 -2.65 -12.19 0.10
CA GLU A 132 -3.58 -13.18 0.62
C GLU A 132 -3.87 -12.89 2.10
N GLY A 133 -2.86 -12.73 2.94
CA GLY A 133 -3.03 -12.41 4.36
C GLY A 133 -3.74 -11.08 4.61
N LEU A 134 -3.53 -10.08 3.75
CA LEU A 134 -4.16 -8.76 3.86
C LEU A 134 -5.67 -8.78 3.58
N CYS A 135 -6.11 -9.61 2.63
CA CYS A 135 -7.47 -9.59 2.09
C CYS A 135 -8.28 -10.87 2.29
N THR A 136 -7.72 -11.88 2.97
CA THR A 136 -8.43 -13.12 3.30
C THR A 136 -9.74 -12.84 4.04
N GLY A 137 -10.84 -13.41 3.54
CA GLY A 137 -12.18 -13.24 4.12
C GLY A 137 -12.84 -11.89 3.82
N ILE A 138 -12.22 -11.04 2.99
CA ILE A 138 -12.72 -9.72 2.62
C ILE A 138 -13.06 -9.71 1.12
N PRO A 139 -14.28 -9.29 0.71
CA PRO A 139 -14.60 -9.10 -0.70
C PRO A 139 -13.57 -8.19 -1.38
N THR A 140 -12.90 -8.70 -2.40
CA THR A 140 -11.81 -8.01 -3.08
C THR A 140 -12.22 -7.64 -4.50
N TYR A 141 -12.04 -6.38 -4.88
CA TYR A 141 -12.43 -5.86 -6.20
C TYR A 141 -11.26 -5.23 -6.93
N TRP A 142 -11.30 -5.27 -8.25
CA TRP A 142 -10.35 -4.52 -9.08
C TRP A 142 -10.69 -3.03 -9.07
N ALA A 143 -9.66 -2.18 -9.08
CA ALA A 143 -9.78 -0.77 -9.37
C ALA A 143 -8.91 -0.37 -10.57
N ARG A 144 -9.43 0.58 -11.34
CA ARG A 144 -8.78 1.10 -12.54
C ARG A 144 -8.28 2.52 -12.30
N GLU A 145 -7.05 2.81 -12.72
CA GLU A 145 -6.52 4.17 -12.69
C GLU A 145 -7.29 5.07 -13.68
N GLU A 146 -7.68 6.25 -13.21
CA GLU A 146 -8.39 7.27 -13.97
C GLU A 146 -7.54 8.56 -14.03
N PRO A 147 -7.37 9.14 -15.24
CA PRO A 147 -6.46 10.29 -15.44
C PRO A 147 -6.92 11.56 -14.72
N LYS A 148 -8.19 11.64 -14.34
CA LYS A 148 -8.78 12.72 -13.53
C LYS A 148 -9.78 12.10 -12.55
N PRO A 149 -9.99 12.70 -11.36
CA PRO A 149 -11.10 12.29 -10.53
C PRO A 149 -12.38 12.59 -11.31
N ARG A 150 -13.22 11.58 -11.55
CA ARG A 150 -14.52 11.78 -12.20
C ARG A 150 -15.34 12.72 -11.32
N ARG A 151 -15.66 13.91 -11.84
CA ARG A 151 -16.72 14.76 -11.27
C ARG A 151 -18.04 14.24 -11.81
N VAL A 152 -18.60 13.22 -11.17
CA VAL A 152 -19.95 12.76 -11.51
C VAL A 152 -20.94 13.76 -10.90
N PHE A 153 -21.68 14.45 -11.76
CA PHE A 153 -22.80 15.31 -11.36
C PHE A 153 -23.85 14.44 -10.66
N GLY A 154 -24.01 14.61 -9.36
CA GLY A 154 -25.00 13.88 -8.54
C GLY A 154 -24.42 12.62 -7.89
N VAL A 155 -23.86 12.80 -6.69
CA VAL A 155 -23.64 11.78 -5.64
C VAL A 155 -22.96 10.45 -6.07
N GLU A 156 -21.66 10.50 -6.35
CA GLU A 156 -20.73 9.39 -6.08
C GLU A 156 -19.54 9.93 -5.27
N GLY A 157 -19.36 9.42 -4.05
CA GLY A 157 -18.41 9.97 -3.09
C GLY A 157 -17.02 9.34 -3.26
N CYS A 158 -16.08 10.06 -3.86
CA CYS A 158 -14.67 9.65 -3.80
C CYS A 158 -14.16 9.81 -2.37
N ALA A 159 -13.70 8.72 -1.77
CA ALA A 159 -12.97 8.76 -0.51
C ALA A 159 -11.50 8.99 -0.84
N GLY A 160 -10.99 10.17 -0.51
CA GLY A 160 -9.55 10.41 -0.56
C GLY A 160 -8.89 9.67 0.60
N ILE A 161 -8.03 8.69 0.29
CA ILE A 161 -7.25 8.01 1.31
C ILE A 161 -5.79 8.44 1.15
N ARG A 162 -5.18 8.77 2.28
CA ARG A 162 -3.78 9.17 2.36
C ARG A 162 -2.99 7.97 2.89
N PHE A 163 -2.39 7.20 1.98
CA PHE A 163 -1.38 6.20 2.34
C PHE A 163 -0.03 6.85 2.24
N LEU A 164 0.65 7.05 3.37
CA LEU A 164 1.95 7.70 3.42
C LEU A 164 1.95 9.15 2.88
N PHE A 165 1.91 9.23 1.55
CA PHE A 165 1.98 10.37 0.64
C PHE A 165 1.27 10.11 -0.72
N ILE A 166 0.59 8.98 -0.90
CA ILE A 166 -0.23 8.71 -2.08
C ILE A 166 -1.65 9.13 -1.76
N HIS A 167 -2.08 10.21 -2.40
CA HIS A 167 -3.47 10.58 -2.43
C HIS A 167 -4.16 9.70 -3.45
N VAL A 168 -4.70 8.58 -2.99
CA VAL A 168 -5.54 7.72 -3.80
C VAL A 168 -6.95 8.25 -3.67
N GLY A 169 -7.47 8.85 -4.74
CA GLY A 169 -8.90 9.12 -4.85
C GLY A 169 -9.60 7.83 -5.20
N LEU A 170 -10.14 7.11 -4.21
CA LEU A 170 -10.94 5.92 -4.45
C LEU A 170 -12.38 6.34 -4.68
N CYS A 171 -12.77 6.35 -5.94
CA CYS A 171 -14.15 6.57 -6.36
C CYS A 171 -14.80 5.20 -6.55
N ALA A 172 -16.02 5.04 -6.05
CA ALA A 172 -16.79 3.83 -6.27
C ALA A 172 -18.20 4.25 -6.68
N GLY A 173 -18.78 3.50 -7.60
CA GLY A 173 -20.10 3.77 -8.14
C GLY A 173 -21.22 3.28 -7.23
N PHE A 174 -22.45 3.78 -7.45
CA PHE A 174 -23.67 3.52 -6.66
C PHE A 174 -24.09 2.04 -6.51
N HIS A 175 -23.36 1.09 -7.12
CA HIS A 175 -23.68 -0.34 -7.10
C HIS A 175 -22.80 -1.20 -6.18
N LEU A 176 -21.77 -0.63 -5.55
CA LEU A 176 -20.94 -1.30 -4.52
C LEU A 176 -21.33 -0.89 -3.09
N PHE A 177 -22.47 -0.21 -2.92
CA PHE A 177 -22.92 0.42 -1.67
C PHE A 177 -24.35 0.06 -1.31
#